data_AF-A0A7T1M9E4-F1
#
_entry.id   AF-A0A7T1M9E4-F1
#
_cell.length_a   1.000
_cell.length_b   1.000
_cell.length_c   1.000
_cell.angle_alpha   90.00
_cell.angle_beta   90.00
_cell.angle_gamma   90.00
#
_symmetry.space_group_name_H-M   'P 1'
#
loop_
_entity.id
_entity.type
_entity.pdbx_description
1 polymer ?
#
loop_
_entity_poly.entity_id
_entity_poly.type
_entity_poly.pdbx_seq_one_letter_code
_entity_poly.pdbx_strand_id
1 'polypeptide(L)' 'MRTTLTLDDDLLSEATGLSGIRERSQLIREALKALIERERSRRMVIMGGSETQIGPPPRHRQLY' A
#
# COMPACT_ATOMS: atom_id res chain seq x y z
N MET A 1 14.38 -8.56 14.13
CA MET A 1 15.65 -8.86 13.43
C MET A 1 16.32 -7.54 13.09
N ARG A 2 17.64 -7.42 13.28
CA ARG A 2 18.41 -6.22 12.91
C ARG A 2 19.25 -6.55 11.69
N THR A 3 19.10 -5.75 10.65
CA THR A 3 19.71 -5.97 9.33
C THR A 3 20.28 -4.66 8.83
N THR A 4 21.49 -4.71 8.26
CA THR A 4 22.12 -3.56 7.60
C THR A 4 21.81 -3.65 6.11
N LEU A 5 21.21 -2.60 5.56
CA LEU A 5 20.80 -2.52 4.15
C LEU A 5 21.38 -1.23 3.57
N THR A 6 21.97 -1.33 2.39
CA THR A 6 22.36 -0.16 1.59
C THR A 6 21.17 0.26 0.75
N LEU A 7 20.72 1.50 0.92
CA LEU A 7 19.59 2.08 0.22
C LEU A 7 20.05 3.34 -0.51
N ASP A 8 19.38 3.64 -1.61
CA ASP A 8 19.57 4.89 -2.33
C ASP A 8 18.97 6.05 -1.52
N ASP A 9 19.77 7.08 -1.25
CA ASP A 9 19.38 8.24 -0.43
C ASP A 9 18.35 9.12 -1.16
N ASP A 10 18.39 9.19 -2.49
CA ASP A 10 17.43 9.97 -3.28
C ASP A 10 16.04 9.32 -3.19
N LEU A 11 15.99 7.99 -3.33
CA LEU A 11 14.75 7.22 -3.19
C LEU A 11 14.19 7.32 -1.75
N LEU A 12 15.07 7.30 -0.75
CA LEU A 12 14.67 7.45 0.65
C LEU A 12 14.09 8.85 0.93
N SER A 13 14.71 9.88 0.35
CA SER A 13 14.26 11.26 0.46
C SER A 13 12.89 11.45 -0.17
N GLU A 14 12.68 10.96 -1.39
CA GLU A 14 11.40 11.01 -2.08
C GLU A 14 10.31 10.27 -1.29
N ALA A 15 10.60 9.04 -0.86
CA ALA A 15 9.66 8.24 -0.07
C ALA A 15 9.30 8.90 1.26
N THR A 16 10.26 9.54 1.93
CA THR A 16 10.03 10.30 3.17
C THR A 16 9.19 11.56 2.91
N GLY A 17 9.46 12.28 1.83
CA GLY A 17 8.72 13.47 1.43
C GLY A 17 7.25 13.17 1.08
N LEU A 18 7.01 12.08 0.36
CA LEU A 18 5.66 11.65 -0.05
C LEU A 18 4.87 11.01 1.10
N SER A 19 5.51 10.18 1.93
CA SER A 19 4.82 9.47 3.02
C SER A 19 4.70 10.27 4.31
N GLY A 20 5.56 11.28 4.52
CA GLY A 20 5.71 11.99 5.79
C GLY A 20 6.35 11.17 6.92
N ILE A 21 6.76 9.92 6.66
CA ILE A 21 7.32 9.01 7.66
C ILE A 21 8.81 9.29 7.81
N ARG A 22 9.21 9.81 8.98
CA ARG A 22 10.62 10.17 9.28
C ARG A 22 11.44 8.99 9.82
N GLU A 23 10.78 7.99 10.39
CA GLU A 23 11.47 6.83 10.96
C GLU A 23 11.77 5.80 9.86
N ARG A 24 13.06 5.54 9.59
CA ARG A 24 13.50 4.62 8.52
C ARG A 24 12.92 3.21 8.67
N SER A 25 12.88 2.67 9.89
CA SER A 25 12.30 1.33 10.17
C SER A 25 10.81 1.28 9.85
N GLN A 26 10.08 2.34 10.18
CA GLN A 26 8.66 2.45 9.88
C GLN A 26 8.44 2.58 8.37
N LEU A 27 9.22 3.43 7.70
CA LEU A 27 9.14 3.63 6.26
C LEU A 27 9.37 2.32 5.49
N ILE A 28 10.40 1.56 5.86
CA ILE A 28 10.68 0.25 5.24
C ILE A 28 9.54 -0.75 5.49
N ARG A 29 8.97 -0.77 6.70
CA ARG A 29 7.86 -1.66 7.02
C ARG A 29 6.62 -1.34 6.19
N GLU A 30 6.27 -0.06 6.07
CA GLU A 30 5.14 0.38 5.26
C GLU A 30 5.39 0.18 3.76
N ALA A 31 6.61 0.38 3.29
CA ALA A 31 6.98 0.07 1.90
C ALA A 31 6.79 -1.42 1.57
N LEU A 32 7.19 -2.32 2.48
CA LEU A 32 6.97 -3.76 2.31
C LEU A 32 5.48 -4.13 2.32
N LYS A 33 4.69 -3.55 3.23
CA LYS A 33 3.24 -3.75 3.25
C LYS A 33 2.60 -3.28 1.95
N ALA A 34 2.93 -2.07 1.49
CA ALA A 34 2.41 -1.51 0.25
C ALA A 34 2.76 -2.38 -0.97
N LEU A 35 3.97 -2.95 -1.01
CA LEU A 35 4.38 -3.89 -2.06
C LEU A 35 3.54 -5.17 -2.03
N ILE A 36 3.32 -5.75 -0.85
CA ILE A 36 2.50 -6.95 -0.67
C ILE A 36 1.06 -6.68 -1.13
N GLU A 37 0.46 -5.58 -0.69
CA GLU A 37 -0.91 -5.24 -1.06
C GLU A 37 -1.04 -4.98 -2.56
N ARG A 38 -0.09 -4.25 -3.17
CA ARG A 38 -0.05 -4.04 -4.63
C ARG A 38 0.00 -5.37 -5.40
N GLU A 39 0.83 -6.31 -4.95
CA GLU A 39 0.98 -7.60 -5.61
C GLU A 39 -0.22 -8.52 -5.37
N ARG A 40 -0.83 -8.47 -4.19
CA ARG A 40 -2.12 -9.13 -3.91
C ARG A 40 -3.21 -8.61 -4.84
N SER A 41 -3.36 -7.29 -4.98
CA SER A 41 -4.32 -6.71 -5.91
C SER A 41 -4.04 -7.15 -7.35
N ARG A 42 -2.77 -7.12 -7.79
CA ARG A 42 -2.39 -7.59 -9.13
C ARG A 42 -2.77 -9.06 -9.36
N ARG A 43 -2.49 -9.93 -8.40
CA ARG A 43 -2.83 -11.36 -8.47
C ARG A 43 -4.33 -11.58 -8.41
N MET A 44 -5.07 -10.81 -7.60
CA MET A 44 -6.54 -10.87 -7.54
C MET A 44 -7.18 -10.46 -8.87
N VAL A 45 -6.63 -9.46 -9.57
CA VAL A 45 -7.09 -9.08 -10.92
C VAL A 45 -6.89 -10.23 -11.91
N ILE A 46 -5.75 -10.93 -11.85
CA ILE A 46 -5.47 -12.10 -12.71
C ILE A 46 -6.36 -13.29 -12.36
N MET A 47 -6.67 -13.49 -11.07
CA MET A 47 -7.65 -14.50 -10.61
C MET A 47 -9.10 -14.12 -10.92
N GLY A 48 -9.33 -13.02 -11.65
CA GLY A 48 -10.62 -12.68 -12.23
C GLY A 48 -11.57 -11.96 -11.28
N GLY A 49 -11.08 -11.29 -10.22
CA GLY A 49 -11.95 -10.59 -9.27
C GLY A 49 -13.03 -11.53 -8.74
N SER A 50 -12.60 -12.53 -7.96
CA SER A 50 -13.40 -13.70 -7.53
C SER A 50 -14.68 -13.40 -6.75
N GLU A 51 -15.09 -12.15 -6.63
CA GLU A 51 -16.32 -11.72 -5.99
C GLU A 51 -17.23 -11.06 -7.04
N THR A 52 -17.79 -11.89 -7.92
CA THR A 52 -18.81 -11.55 -8.92
C THR A 52 -20.07 -10.90 -8.31
N GLN A 53 -20.23 -10.98 -6.98
CA GLN A 53 -21.37 -10.47 -6.21
C GLN A 53 -21.04 -9.28 -5.31
N ILE A 54 -19.99 -8.49 -5.59
CA ILE A 54 -19.83 -7.19 -4.92
C ILE A 54 -20.98 -6.28 -5.37
N GLY A 55 -22.01 -6.18 -4.52
CA GLY A 55 -23.08 -5.20 -4.68
C GLY A 55 -22.51 -3.78 -4.62
N PRO A 56 -23.11 -2.83 -5.36
CA PRO A 56 -22.66 -1.44 -5.32
C PRO A 56 -22.65 -0.93 -3.87
N PRO A 57 -21.63 -0.15 -3.46
CA PRO A 57 -21.56 0.40 -2.10
C PRO A 57 -22.84 1.20 -1.80
N PRO A 58 -23.35 1.15 -0.56
CA PRO A 58 -24.62 1.78 -0.21
C PRO A 58 -24.57 3.27 -0.55
N ARG A 59 -25.52 3.72 -1.38
CA ARG A 59 -25.65 5.14 -1.73
C ARG A 59 -26.25 5.85 -0.53
N HIS A 60 -25.40 6.48 0.28
CA HIS A 60 -25.86 7.33 1.38
C HIS A 60 -26.48 8.60 0.81
N ARG A 61 -27.79 8.55 0.52
CA ARG A 61 -28.60 9.74 0.25
C ARG A 61 -29.23 10.15 1.57
N GLN A 62 -28.55 11.05 2.29
CA GLN A 62 -29.17 11.81 3.37
C GLN A 62 -30.30 12.62 2.74
N LEU A 63 -31.54 12.20 2.98
CA LEU A 63 -32.73 12.99 2.69
C LEU A 63 -32.87 13.99 3.84
N TYR A 64 -32.87 15.28 3.51
CA TYR A 64 -33.23 16.38 4.40
C TYR A 64 -34.73 16.65 4.26
#